data_AF-A0A3M1FLY6-F1
#
_entry.id   AF-A0A3M1FLY6-F1
#
_cell.length_a   1.000
_cell.length_b   1.000
_cell.length_c   1.000
_cell.angle_alpha   90.00
_cell.angle_beta   90.00
_cell.angle_gamma   90.00
#
_symmetry.space_group_name_H-M   'P 1'
#
loop_
_entity.id
_entity.type
_entity.pdbx_description
1 polymer ?
#
loop_
_entity_poly.entity_id
_entity_poly.type
_entity_poly.pdbx_seq_one_letter_code
_entity_poly.pdbx_strand_id
1 'polypeptide(L)'
;SFNLLRRKVRGKHAAPFVDDIIVRPEFLPEFLPRLYAILDRYQLLYTIAGHVGNGNFHIIPLMDLRQKSEREKIPRVSKEVYKLVLHYGGSLSAEHNDGLIRGPYLQQMYGRKVFDMFVRVKKIFDPQGIFNPRKKTGASLRYAMAHIRKDEP
;
A
#
# COMPACT_ATOMS: atom_id res chain seq x y z
N SER A 1 3.32 -14.72 -12.69
CA SER A 1 3.87 -13.53 -13.37
C SER A 1 5.14 -12.97 -12.69
N PHE A 2 5.20 -12.80 -11.36
CA PHE A 2 6.37 -12.19 -10.68
C PHE A 2 7.71 -12.91 -10.87
N ASN A 3 7.72 -14.24 -11.01
CA ASN A 3 8.95 -15.00 -11.27
C ASN A 3 9.62 -14.61 -12.60
N LEU A 4 8.84 -14.20 -13.61
CA LEU A 4 9.38 -13.74 -14.88
C LEU A 4 10.08 -12.38 -14.72
N LEU A 5 9.44 -11.45 -14.01
CA LEU A 5 10.01 -10.12 -13.70
C LEU A 5 11.29 -10.23 -12.87
N ARG A 6 11.29 -11.09 -11.84
CA ARG A 6 12.47 -11.32 -10.97
C ARG A 6 13.66 -11.91 -11.74
N ARG A 7 13.42 -12.75 -12.75
CA ARG A 7 14.49 -13.37 -13.55
C ARG A 7 15.07 -12.44 -14.62
N LYS A 8 14.27 -11.52 -15.15
CA LYS A 8 14.66 -10.64 -16.26
C LYS A 8 15.11 -9.24 -15.82
N VAL A 9 14.61 -8.73 -14.70
CA VAL A 9 14.98 -7.41 -14.17
C VAL A 9 15.93 -7.58 -12.99
N ARG A 10 17.23 -7.42 -13.24
CA ARG A 10 18.28 -7.51 -12.20
C ARG A 10 18.29 -6.24 -11.34
N GLY A 11 18.55 -6.40 -10.04
CA GLY A 11 18.72 -5.29 -9.09
C GLY A 11 17.44 -4.56 -8.68
N LYS A 12 16.26 -5.01 -9.11
CA LYS A 12 14.96 -4.45 -8.69
C LYS A 12 14.06 -5.51 -8.07
N HIS A 13 13.22 -5.08 -7.13
CA HIS A 13 12.23 -5.90 -6.45
C HIS A 13 10.81 -5.43 -6.78
N ALA A 14 9.90 -6.39 -6.94
CA ALA A 14 8.47 -6.11 -6.88
C ALA A 14 8.12 -5.62 -5.47
N ALA A 15 7.64 -4.38 -5.38
CA ALA A 15 7.34 -3.68 -4.14
C ALA A 15 5.85 -3.27 -4.13
N PRO A 16 4.94 -4.15 -3.69
CA PRO A 16 3.49 -3.91 -3.73
C PRO A 16 3.03 -2.96 -2.60
N PHE A 17 3.56 -1.74 -2.54
CA PHE A 17 3.27 -0.79 -1.46
C PHE A 17 2.05 0.11 -1.73
N VAL A 18 1.51 0.11 -2.96
CA VAL A 18 0.25 0.75 -3.38
C VAL A 18 -0.67 -0.25 -4.10
N ASP A 19 -0.52 -1.52 -3.74
CA ASP A 19 -1.28 -2.63 -4.30
C ASP A 19 -2.70 -2.70 -3.72
N ASP A 20 -3.58 -3.45 -4.40
CA ASP A 20 -4.88 -3.91 -3.92
C ASP A 20 -5.87 -2.79 -3.57
N ILE A 21 -5.83 -1.70 -4.32
CA ILE A 21 -6.79 -0.61 -4.17
C ILE A 21 -8.08 -0.94 -4.91
N ILE A 22 -9.20 -0.38 -4.46
CA ILE A 22 -10.49 -0.52 -5.15
C ILE A 22 -11.23 0.81 -5.18
N VAL A 23 -11.77 1.14 -6.35
CA VAL A 23 -12.64 2.30 -6.58
C VAL A 23 -13.81 1.83 -7.43
N ARG A 24 -15.00 2.41 -7.25
CA ARG A 24 -16.17 1.97 -8.01
C ARG A 24 -15.97 2.18 -9.53
N PRO A 25 -16.39 1.23 -10.39
CA PRO A 25 -16.13 1.26 -11.83
C PRO A 25 -16.54 2.56 -12.54
N GLU A 26 -17.60 3.24 -12.09
CA GLU A 26 -18.07 4.49 -12.70
C GLU A 26 -17.05 5.63 -12.64
N PHE A 27 -16.09 5.59 -11.70
CA PHE A 27 -15.07 6.63 -11.56
C PHE A 27 -13.78 6.34 -12.31
N LEU A 28 -13.61 5.14 -12.89
CA LEU A 28 -12.37 4.74 -13.55
C LEU A 28 -11.90 5.70 -14.66
N PRO A 29 -12.80 6.28 -15.50
CA PRO A 29 -12.40 7.24 -16.52
C PRO A 29 -11.67 8.46 -15.97
N GLU A 30 -11.97 8.89 -14.74
CA GLU A 30 -11.28 10.00 -14.08
C GLU A 30 -10.15 9.55 -13.15
N PHE A 31 -10.35 8.44 -12.46
CA PHE A 31 -9.42 7.91 -11.46
C PHE A 31 -8.10 7.48 -12.09
N LEU A 32 -8.15 6.71 -13.19
CA LEU A 32 -6.94 6.14 -13.80
C LEU A 32 -5.98 7.21 -14.34
N PRO A 33 -6.42 8.24 -15.11
CA PRO A 33 -5.51 9.31 -15.54
C PRO A 33 -4.83 10.04 -14.37
N ARG A 34 -5.57 10.29 -13.27
CA ARG A 34 -5.01 10.93 -12.08
C ARG A 34 -4.01 10.03 -11.35
N LEU A 35 -4.31 8.73 -11.29
CA LEU A 35 -3.40 7.74 -10.73
C LEU A 35 -2.09 7.67 -11.54
N TYR A 36 -2.17 7.58 -12.87
CA TYR A 36 -1.01 7.58 -13.74
C TYR A 36 -0.17 8.84 -13.56
N ALA A 37 -0.80 10.02 -13.52
CA ALA A 37 -0.10 11.27 -13.26
C ALA A 37 0.66 11.27 -11.92
N ILE A 38 0.12 10.62 -10.87
CA ILE A 38 0.87 10.43 -9.62
C ILE A 38 2.09 9.54 -9.88
N LEU A 39 1.91 8.34 -10.43
CA LEU A 39 2.98 7.36 -10.62
C LEU A 39 4.12 7.88 -11.51
N ASP A 40 3.77 8.61 -12.58
CA ASP A 40 4.72 9.15 -13.56
C ASP A 40 5.62 10.23 -12.97
N ARG A 41 5.10 11.07 -12.06
CA ARG A 41 5.91 12.08 -11.33
C ARG A 41 7.03 11.46 -10.50
N TYR A 42 6.86 10.21 -10.06
CA TYR A 42 7.87 9.48 -9.29
C TYR A 42 8.77 8.59 -10.15
N GLN A 43 8.56 8.60 -11.48
CA GLN A 43 9.31 7.83 -12.47
C GLN A 43 9.39 6.34 -12.12
N LEU A 44 8.26 5.77 -11.66
CA LEU A 44 8.19 4.37 -11.28
C LEU A 44 8.07 3.50 -12.53
N LEU A 45 8.83 2.40 -12.58
CA LEU A 45 8.50 1.28 -13.46
C LEU A 45 7.52 0.39 -12.70
N TYR A 46 6.30 0.20 -13.21
CA TYR A 46 5.25 -0.54 -12.49
C TYR A 46 4.43 -1.42 -13.43
N THR A 47 3.75 -2.40 -12.83
CA THR A 47 2.66 -3.12 -13.48
C THR A 47 1.34 -2.72 -12.82
N ILE A 48 0.30 -2.56 -13.64
CA ILE A 48 -1.10 -2.54 -13.16
C ILE A 48 -1.78 -3.79 -13.71
N ALA A 49 -2.36 -4.58 -12.81
CA ALA A 49 -3.25 -5.69 -13.11
C ALA A 49 -4.46 -5.60 -12.20
N GLY A 50 -5.49 -6.41 -12.42
CA GLY A 50 -6.61 -6.51 -11.48
C GLY A 50 -7.93 -6.86 -12.15
N HIS A 51 -8.96 -6.84 -11.33
CA HIS A 51 -10.32 -7.19 -11.70
C HIS A 51 -11.06 -5.91 -12.11
N VAL A 52 -10.78 -5.38 -13.30
CA VAL A 52 -11.31 -4.08 -13.76
C VAL A 52 -12.85 -4.02 -13.66
N GLY A 53 -13.54 -5.14 -13.89
CA GLY A 53 -15.01 -5.23 -13.79
C GLY A 53 -15.58 -4.88 -12.41
N ASN A 54 -14.81 -5.04 -11.32
CA ASN A 54 -15.20 -4.61 -9.98
C ASN A 54 -14.38 -3.41 -9.46
N GLY A 55 -13.47 -2.88 -10.28
CA GLY A 55 -12.67 -1.70 -9.98
C GLY A 55 -11.50 -1.93 -9.02
N ASN A 56 -11.08 -3.18 -8.81
CA ASN A 56 -9.90 -3.53 -8.02
C ASN A 56 -8.62 -3.59 -8.86
N PHE A 57 -7.54 -2.97 -8.37
CA PHE A 57 -6.26 -2.86 -9.04
C PHE A 57 -5.09 -3.23 -8.13
N HIS A 58 -4.16 -3.98 -8.70
CA HIS A 58 -2.85 -4.34 -8.17
C HIS A 58 -1.78 -3.51 -8.87
N ILE A 59 -1.27 -2.49 -8.18
CA ILE A 59 -0.20 -1.62 -8.66
C ILE A 59 1.10 -2.04 -7.98
N ILE A 60 2.04 -2.53 -8.79
CA ILE A 60 3.27 -3.14 -8.26
C ILE A 60 4.48 -2.52 -8.93
N PRO A 61 5.06 -1.48 -8.30
CA PRO A 61 6.34 -0.92 -8.70
C PRO A 61 7.49 -1.92 -8.61
N LEU A 62 8.43 -1.81 -9.55
CA LEU A 62 9.73 -2.47 -9.55
C LEU A 62 10.77 -1.46 -9.09
N MET A 63 11.30 -1.64 -7.88
CA MET A 63 12.17 -0.66 -7.22
C MET A 63 13.52 -1.25 -6.86
N ASP A 64 14.58 -0.44 -6.96
CA ASP A 64 15.86 -0.78 -6.36
C ASP A 64 15.87 -0.35 -4.89
N LEU A 65 15.45 -1.27 -4.01
CA LEU A 65 15.31 -0.99 -2.59
C LEU A 65 16.64 -0.83 -1.85
N ARG A 66 17.80 -1.01 -2.50
CA ARG A 66 19.12 -0.70 -1.91
C ARG A 66 19.29 0.82 -1.83
N GLN A 67 18.76 1.54 -2.82
CA GLN A 67 18.83 2.99 -2.91
C GLN A 67 17.88 3.66 -1.91
N LYS A 68 18.42 4.56 -1.09
CA LYS A 68 17.64 5.32 -0.10
C LYS A 68 16.59 6.20 -0.79
N SER A 69 16.95 6.84 -1.91
CA SER A 69 16.06 7.67 -2.72
C SER A 69 14.83 6.89 -3.20
N GLU A 70 14.99 5.65 -3.65
CA GLU A 70 13.88 4.77 -4.05
C GLU A 70 12.99 4.44 -2.85
N ARG A 71 13.57 4.04 -1.71
CA ARG A 71 12.78 3.75 -0.50
C ARG A 71 11.99 4.97 -0.01
N GLU A 72 12.53 6.18 -0.16
CA GLU A 72 11.84 7.42 0.22
C GLU A 72 10.62 7.75 -0.66
N LYS A 73 10.51 7.16 -1.86
CA LYS A 73 9.31 7.31 -2.71
C LYS A 73 8.11 6.60 -2.11
N ILE A 74 8.30 5.45 -1.44
CA ILE A 74 7.23 4.60 -0.89
C ILE A 74 6.20 5.41 -0.08
N PRO A 75 6.57 6.11 1.02
CA PRO A 75 5.59 6.82 1.84
C PRO A 75 4.95 8.01 1.13
N ARG A 76 5.66 8.63 0.18
CA ARG A 76 5.17 9.79 -0.59
C ARG A 76 4.10 9.36 -1.59
N VAL A 77 4.40 8.34 -2.39
CA VAL A 77 3.49 7.74 -3.36
C VAL A 77 2.28 7.12 -2.66
N SER A 78 2.48 6.33 -1.59
CA SER A 78 1.37 5.76 -0.80
C SER A 78 0.40 6.84 -0.33
N LYS A 79 0.92 7.95 0.23
CA LYS A 79 0.08 9.05 0.71
C LYS A 79 -0.77 9.67 -0.39
N GLU A 80 -0.19 9.90 -1.57
CA GLU A 80 -0.90 10.50 -2.70
C GLU A 80 -1.93 9.55 -3.30
N VAL A 81 -1.56 8.30 -3.56
CA VAL A 81 -2.47 7.28 -4.10
C VAL A 81 -3.62 7.02 -3.13
N TYR A 82 -3.35 6.83 -1.84
CA TYR A 82 -4.40 6.59 -0.86
C TYR A 82 -5.32 7.80 -0.67
N LYS A 83 -4.79 9.03 -0.76
CA LYS A 83 -5.63 10.23 -0.79
C LYS A 83 -6.57 10.23 -2.00
N LEU A 84 -6.07 9.84 -3.18
CA LEU A 84 -6.88 9.74 -4.39
C LEU A 84 -7.96 8.66 -4.27
N VAL A 85 -7.61 7.48 -3.77
CA VAL A 85 -8.56 6.38 -3.54
C VAL A 85 -9.70 6.81 -2.61
N LEU A 86 -9.37 7.45 -1.48
CA LEU A 86 -10.38 7.93 -0.53
C LEU A 86 -11.22 9.08 -1.09
N HIS A 87 -10.64 9.93 -1.96
CA HIS A 87 -11.40 10.99 -2.63
C HIS A 87 -12.57 10.43 -3.44
N TYR A 88 -12.38 9.27 -4.09
CA TYR A 88 -13.43 8.55 -4.82
C TYR A 88 -14.22 7.55 -3.95
N GLY A 89 -14.06 7.60 -2.61
CA GLY A 89 -14.75 6.70 -1.69
C GLY A 89 -14.35 5.23 -1.82
N GLY A 90 -13.14 4.96 -2.31
CA GLY A 90 -12.59 3.61 -2.46
C GLY A 90 -11.99 3.02 -1.18
N SER A 91 -11.39 1.84 -1.29
CA SER A 91 -10.65 1.18 -0.20
C SER A 91 -9.17 0.98 -0.54
N LEU A 92 -8.33 1.09 0.49
CA LEU A 92 -6.88 0.90 0.40
C LEU A 92 -6.47 -0.57 0.30
N SER A 93 -7.40 -1.49 0.58
CA SER A 93 -7.27 -2.93 0.42
C SER A 93 -8.62 -3.53 0.05
N ALA A 94 -8.66 -4.36 -0.98
CA ALA A 94 -9.82 -5.16 -1.36
C ALA A 94 -9.67 -6.61 -0.88
N GLU A 95 -8.51 -7.24 -1.12
CA GLU A 95 -8.28 -8.68 -0.92
C GLU A 95 -7.11 -8.98 0.04
N HIS A 96 -6.08 -8.14 0.08
CA HIS A 96 -4.76 -8.45 0.66
C HIS A 96 -4.54 -7.94 2.10
N ASN A 97 -5.55 -7.32 2.70
CA ASN A 97 -5.53 -6.75 4.05
C ASN A 97 -4.44 -5.68 4.27
N ASP A 98 -4.27 -5.21 5.51
CA ASP A 98 -3.51 -3.98 5.78
C ASP A 98 -2.03 -4.23 6.12
N GLY A 99 -1.80 -5.24 6.96
CA GLY A 99 -0.49 -5.62 7.46
C GLY A 99 0.30 -4.46 8.10
N LEU A 100 1.57 -4.38 7.75
CA LEU A 100 2.50 -3.35 8.22
C LEU A 100 2.48 -2.09 7.34
N ILE A 101 2.37 -2.26 6.01
CA ILE A 101 2.56 -1.16 5.05
C ILE A 101 1.33 -0.25 4.94
N ARG A 102 0.11 -0.82 4.99
CA ARG A 102 -1.14 -0.03 4.96
C ARG A 102 -1.67 0.31 6.35
N GLY A 103 -1.25 -0.43 7.38
CA GLY A 103 -1.61 -0.21 8.78
C GLY A 103 -1.58 1.26 9.24
N PRO A 104 -0.54 2.05 8.92
CA PRO A 104 -0.46 3.46 9.31
C PRO A 104 -1.58 4.35 8.75
N TYR A 105 -2.33 3.88 7.75
CA TYR A 105 -3.39 4.63 7.08
C TYR A 105 -4.80 4.18 7.50
N LEU A 106 -4.93 3.20 8.41
CA LEU A 106 -6.24 2.65 8.80
C LEU A 106 -7.16 3.69 9.44
N GLN A 107 -6.63 4.57 10.28
CA GLN A 107 -7.43 5.65 10.85
C GLN A 107 -7.94 6.62 9.77
N GLN A 108 -7.18 6.82 8.69
CA GLN A 108 -7.61 7.65 7.56
C GLN A 108 -8.72 6.97 6.75
N MET A 109 -8.64 5.65 6.57
CA MET A 109 -9.64 4.84 5.86
C MET A 109 -10.96 4.73 6.63
N TYR A 110 -10.90 4.37 7.92
CA TYR A 110 -12.09 4.04 8.71
C TYR A 110 -12.59 5.20 9.58
N GLY A 111 -11.81 6.28 9.68
CA GLY A 111 -12.07 7.36 10.62
C GLY A 111 -11.72 6.99 12.07
N ARG A 112 -11.62 8.02 12.92
CA ARG A 112 -11.23 7.89 14.34
C ARG A 112 -12.12 6.90 15.10
N LYS A 113 -13.44 7.06 14.99
CA LYS A 113 -14.42 6.28 15.77
C LYS A 113 -14.28 4.77 15.54
N VAL A 114 -14.21 4.34 14.28
CA VAL A 114 -14.09 2.92 13.94
C VAL A 114 -12.70 2.39 14.24
N PHE A 115 -11.65 3.18 13.97
CA PHE A 115 -10.28 2.78 14.32
C PHE A 115 -10.11 2.57 15.83
N ASP A 116 -10.70 3.43 16.67
CA ASP A 116 -10.68 3.26 18.12
C ASP A 116 -11.38 1.96 18.56
N MET A 117 -12.39 1.48 17.83
CA MET A 117 -12.99 0.16 18.07
C MET A 117 -12.00 -0.96 17.76
N PHE A 118 -11.24 -0.88 16.66
CA PHE A 118 -10.19 -1.87 16.36
C PHE A 118 -9.14 -1.91 17.47
N VAL A 119 -8.74 -0.75 18.00
CA VAL A 119 -7.80 -0.65 19.12
C VAL A 119 -8.37 -1.31 20.38
N ARG A 120 -9.65 -1.07 20.70
CA ARG A 120 -10.33 -1.71 21.84
C ARG A 120 -10.39 -3.23 21.70
N VAL A 121 -10.81 -3.73 20.54
CA VAL A 121 -10.83 -5.17 20.25
C VAL A 121 -9.43 -5.77 20.41
N LYS A 122 -8.39 -5.13 19.84
CA LYS A 122 -7.01 -5.59 20.01
C LYS A 122 -6.59 -5.68 21.48
N LYS A 123 -6.95 -4.70 22.31
CA LYS A 123 -6.63 -4.70 23.76
C LYS A 123 -7.39 -5.78 24.55
N ILE A 124 -8.62 -6.09 24.17
CA ILE A 124 -9.42 -7.14 24.81
C ILE A 124 -8.78 -8.51 24.58
N PHE A 125 -8.41 -8.81 23.33
CA PHE A 125 -7.90 -10.13 22.95
C PHE A 125 -6.38 -10.29 23.04
N ASP A 126 -5.62 -9.20 23.15
CA ASP A 126 -4.17 -9.21 23.30
C ASP A 126 -3.70 -8.08 24.22
N PRO A 127 -4.01 -8.16 25.54
CA PRO A 127 -3.65 -7.13 26.50
C PRO A 127 -2.13 -6.97 26.67
N GLN A 128 -1.35 -8.02 26.41
CA GLN A 128 0.11 -8.00 26.48
C GLN A 128 0.77 -7.51 25.19
N GLY A 129 0.01 -7.39 24.09
CA GLY A 129 0.50 -6.92 22.80
C GLY A 129 1.47 -7.88 22.10
N ILE A 130 1.42 -9.18 22.39
CA ILE A 130 2.37 -10.18 21.87
C ILE A 130 1.97 -10.73 20.49
N PHE A 131 0.69 -10.62 20.10
CA PHE A 131 0.21 -11.16 18.83
C PHE A 131 0.45 -10.18 17.68
N ASN A 132 1.52 -10.44 16.93
CA ASN A 132 1.94 -9.68 15.75
C ASN A 132 2.03 -8.15 16.00
N PRO A 133 2.89 -7.71 16.94
CA PRO A 133 2.98 -6.32 17.34
C PRO A 133 3.39 -5.41 16.18
N ARG A 134 2.94 -4.14 16.28
CA ARG A 134 3.27 -3.03 15.36
C ARG A 134 2.67 -3.18 13.95
N LYS A 135 1.62 -4.00 13.79
CA LYS A 135 0.81 -4.14 12.58
C LYS A 135 -0.61 -3.63 12.87
N LYS A 136 -1.37 -3.32 11.82
CA LYS A 136 -2.74 -2.79 11.93
C LYS A 136 -2.81 -1.59 12.89
N THR A 137 -3.51 -1.74 14.02
CA THR A 137 -3.75 -0.67 15.01
C THR A 137 -2.48 -0.17 15.72
N GLY A 138 -1.43 -0.99 15.77
CA GLY A 138 -0.13 -0.59 16.30
C GLY A 138 0.87 -0.16 15.24
N ALA A 139 0.48 -0.12 13.96
CA ALA A 139 1.40 0.21 12.88
C ALA A 139 1.79 1.69 12.91
N SER A 140 3.04 1.97 12.57
CA SER A 140 3.51 3.33 12.36
C SER A 140 4.37 3.40 11.11
N LEU A 141 4.30 4.53 10.41
CA LEU A 141 5.09 4.72 9.21
C LEU A 141 6.58 4.61 9.50
N ARG A 142 7.05 5.18 10.62
CA ARG A 142 8.44 5.04 11.07
C ARG A 142 8.88 3.58 11.20
N TYR A 143 8.05 2.75 11.84
CA TYR A 143 8.36 1.32 11.99
C TYR A 143 8.34 0.61 10.64
N ALA A 144 7.33 0.83 9.80
CA ALA A 144 7.25 0.25 8.46
C ALA A 144 8.48 0.59 7.61
N MET A 145 8.86 1.87 7.56
CA MET A 145 10.01 2.35 6.79
C MET A 145 11.36 1.79 7.29
N ALA A 146 11.48 1.56 8.60
CA ALA A 146 12.68 0.95 9.18
C ALA A 146 12.85 -0.54 8.80
N HIS A 147 11.77 -1.22 8.37
CA HIS A 147 11.73 -2.65 8.04
C HIS A 147 11.65 -2.91 6.53
N ILE A 148 11.90 -1.90 5.70
CA ILE A 148 12.08 -2.12 4.26
C ILE A 148 13.43 -2.81 4.05
N ARG A 149 13.42 -3.84 3.20
CA ARG A 149 14.61 -4.57 2.74
C ARG A 149 15.71 -3.60 2.29
N LYS A 150 16.96 -3.89 2.63
CA LYS A 150 18.12 -3.05 2.26
C LYS A 150 19.18 -3.77 1.44
N ASP A 151 19.02 -5.07 1.28
CA ASP A 151 19.98 -6.06 0.82
C ASP A 151 19.44 -6.85 -0.40
N GLU A 152 20.35 -7.52 -1.11
CA GLU A 152 20.00 -8.39 -2.25
C GLU A 152 19.40 -9.73 -1.79
N PRO A 153 18.58 -10.41 -2.63
CA PRO A 153 18.09 -11.75 -2.34
C PRO A 153 19.16 -12.83 -2.48
#